data_AF-A0A960SID3-F1
#
_entry.id   AF-A0A960SID3-F1
#
_cell.length_a   1.000
_cell.length_b   1.000
_cell.length_c   1.000
_cell.angle_alpha   90.00
_cell.angle_beta   90.00
_cell.angle_gamma   90.00
#
_symmetry.space_group_name_H-M   'P 1'
#
loop_
_entity.id
_entity.type
_entity.pdbx_description
1 polymer ?
#
loop_
_entity_poly.entity_id
_entity_poly.type
_entity_poly.pdbx_seq_one_letter_code
_entity_poly.pdbx_strand_id
1 'polypeptide(L)' 'AFENNGHSQFTPRPLAHAPTHLIVVKAADMDNDGKPELITGSFHAYPPHENLARVTLWKRK' A
#
# COMPACT_ATOMS: atom_id res chain seq x y z
N ALA A 1 4.87 -4.17 4.39
CA ALA A 1 3.88 -5.00 5.10
C ALA A 1 4.57 -5.94 6.05
N PHE A 2 3.85 -6.47 7.03
CA PHE A 2 4.31 -7.57 7.86
C PHE A 2 3.40 -8.77 7.61
N GLU A 3 4.00 -9.90 7.24
CA GLU A 3 3.29 -11.15 7.04
C GLU A 3 3.33 -11.95 8.34
N ASN A 4 2.16 -12.19 8.92
CA ASN A 4 2.01 -13.08 10.07
C ASN A 4 1.97 -14.53 9.58
N ASN A 5 2.78 -15.41 10.16
CA ASN A 5 2.76 -16.84 9.84
C ASN A 5 1.64 -17.63 10.56
N GLY A 6 0.70 -16.93 11.22
CA GLY A 6 -0.40 -17.52 11.98
C GLY A 6 -0.09 -17.74 13.47
N HIS A 7 1.16 -17.54 13.90
CA HIS A 7 1.61 -17.74 15.29
C HIS A 7 2.14 -16.45 15.92
N SER A 8 1.65 -15.29 15.46
CA SER A 8 2.11 -13.97 15.89
C SER A 8 3.60 -13.72 15.64
N GLN A 9 4.20 -14.44 14.69
CA GLN A 9 5.55 -14.16 14.20
C GLN A 9 5.44 -13.46 12.86
N PHE A 10 6.12 -12.33 12.73
CA PHE A 10 5.96 -11.41 11.61
C PHE A 10 7.24 -11.29 10.80
N THR A 11 7.14 -11.49 9.47
CA THR A 11 8.24 -11.24 8.54
C THR A 11 7.99 -9.95 7.75
N PRO A 12 8.95 -9.02 7.69
CA PRO A 12 8.82 -7.83 6.87
C PRO A 12 8.80 -8.20 5.38
N ARG A 13 7.80 -7.69 4.66
CA ARG A 13 7.64 -7.79 3.21
C ARG A 13 7.61 -6.37 2.63
N PRO A 14 8.71 -5.89 2.02
CA PRO A 14 8.72 -4.60 1.34
C PRO A 14 7.62 -4.55 0.28
N LEU A 15 6.82 -3.47 0.26
CA LEU A 15 5.78 -3.24 -0.75
C LEU A 15 6.23 -2.26 -1.84
N ALA A 16 7.08 -1.30 -1.46
CA ALA A 16 7.68 -0.30 -2.32
C ALA A 16 8.97 0.22 -1.66
N HIS A 17 9.91 0.71 -2.46
CA HIS A 17 11.19 1.25 -1.97
C HIS A 17 11.21 2.77 -1.82
N ALA A 18 10.37 3.49 -2.58
CA ALA A 18 10.31 4.95 -2.53
C ALA A 18 8.87 5.50 -2.70
N PRO A 19 7.87 5.02 -1.94
CA PRO A 19 6.57 5.69 -1.91
C PRO A 19 6.71 7.04 -1.19
N THR A 20 6.06 8.08 -1.68
CA THR A 20 6.08 9.40 -1.04
C THR A 20 4.67 9.83 -0.63
N HIS A 21 4.57 10.58 0.46
CA HIS A 21 3.35 11.31 0.85
C HIS A 21 2.06 10.49 1.06
N LEU A 22 2.14 9.17 1.23
CA LEU A 22 0.97 8.32 1.50
C LEU A 22 0.48 8.55 2.94
N ILE A 23 -0.75 9.03 3.11
CA ILE A 23 -1.33 9.34 4.43
C ILE A 23 -2.51 8.44 4.80
N VAL A 24 -3.06 7.72 3.83
CA VAL A 24 -4.18 6.80 4.03
C VAL A 24 -3.92 5.50 3.31
N VAL A 25 -4.34 4.39 3.92
CA VAL A 25 -4.36 3.05 3.32
C VAL A 25 -5.67 2.35 3.67
N LYS A 26 -6.28 1.68 2.69
CA LYS A 26 -7.45 0.81 2.83
C LYS A 26 -7.17 -0.52 2.13
N ALA A 27 -7.77 -1.59 2.63
CA ALA A 27 -7.78 -2.89 1.97
C ALA A 27 -9.18 -3.18 1.45
N ALA A 28 -9.29 -3.61 0.19
CA ALA A 28 -10.55 -4.03 -0.42
C ALA A 28 -10.25 -4.98 -1.58
N ASP A 29 -11.12 -5.95 -1.81
CA ASP A 29 -11.10 -6.79 -3.03
C ASP A 29 -11.73 -5.95 -4.16
N MET A 30 -10.88 -5.32 -4.97
CA MET A 30 -11.30 -4.31 -5.95
C MET A 30 -11.63 -4.91 -7.30
N ASP A 31 -11.11 -6.10 -7.60
CA ASP A 31 -11.39 -6.83 -8.85
C ASP A 31 -12.14 -8.14 -8.66
N ASN A 32 -12.62 -8.40 -7.45
CA ASN A 32 -13.51 -9.50 -7.09
C ASN A 32 -12.85 -10.87 -7.33
N ASP A 33 -11.55 -10.97 -7.04
CA ASP A 33 -10.75 -12.21 -7.14
C ASP A 33 -10.64 -12.97 -5.80
N GLY A 34 -11.25 -12.44 -4.74
CA GLY A 34 -11.23 -12.99 -3.39
C GLY A 34 -9.98 -12.63 -2.59
N LYS A 35 -9.07 -11.82 -3.15
CA LYS A 35 -7.86 -11.33 -2.47
C LYS A 35 -7.97 -9.81 -2.30
N PRO A 36 -7.63 -9.27 -1.12
CA PRO A 36 -7.65 -7.84 -0.93
C PRO A 36 -6.46 -7.16 -1.62
N GLU A 37 -6.73 -6.13 -2.40
CA GLU A 37 -5.75 -5.11 -2.79
C GLU A 37 -5.59 -4.05 -1.70
N LEU A 38 -4.49 -3.29 -1.79
CA LEU A 38 -4.34 -2.05 -1.02
C LEU A 38 -4.65 -0.84 -1.90
N ILE A 39 -5.35 0.13 -1.33
CA ILE A 39 -5.63 1.44 -1.92
C ILE A 39 -4.97 2.47 -1.02
N THR A 40 -4.10 3.30 -1.59
CA THR A 40 -3.41 4.37 -0.84
C THR A 40 -3.72 5.73 -1.43
N GLY A 41 -3.87 6.74 -0.57
CA GLY A 41 -4.05 8.14 -0.96
C GLY A 41 -2.87 9.00 -0.50
N SER A 42 -2.46 9.94 -1.35
CA SER A 42 -1.33 10.83 -1.10
C SER A 42 -1.76 12.26 -0.77
N PHE A 43 -0.96 12.93 0.07
CA PHE A 43 -1.12 14.35 0.39
C PHE A 43 0.22 15.06 0.34
N HIS A 44 0.42 15.86 -0.71
CA HIS A 44 1.68 16.54 -1.01
C HIS A 44 1.63 18.01 -0.57
N ALA A 45 1.82 18.26 0.73
CA ALA A 45 1.84 19.64 1.27
C ALA A 45 3.14 20.39 0.98
N TYR A 46 4.25 19.68 0.75
CA TYR A 46 5.59 20.27 0.57
C TYR A 46 6.38 19.57 -0.54
N PRO A 47 7.37 20.25 -1.16
CA PRO A 47 8.27 19.63 -2.12
C PRO A 47 9.15 18.52 -1.50
N PRO A 48 9.65 17.57 -2.31
CA PRO A 48 9.49 17.46 -3.76
C PRO A 48 8.17 16.80 -4.17
N HIS A 49 7.57 17.32 -5.24
CA HIS A 49 6.33 16.80 -5.84
C HIS A 49 6.61 15.65 -6.82
N GLU A 50 7.28 14.60 -6.33
CA GLU A 50 7.58 13.41 -7.12
C GLU A 50 6.57 12.28 -6.84
N ASN A 51 6.26 11.47 -7.84
CA ASN A 51 5.33 10.33 -7.77
C ASN A 51 3.92 10.73 -7.29
N LEU A 52 3.33 11.77 -7.90
CA LEU A 52 2.02 12.37 -7.59
C LEU A 52 0.80 11.48 -7.91
N ALA A 53 0.80 10.22 -7.49
CA ALA A 53 -0.38 9.37 -7.59
C ALA A 53 -1.39 9.77 -6.50
N ARG A 54 -2.54 10.32 -6.89
CA ARG A 54 -3.61 10.73 -5.94
C ARG A 54 -4.27 9.52 -5.27
N VAL A 55 -4.43 8.43 -6.01
CA VAL A 55 -4.92 7.13 -5.54
C VAL A 55 -4.11 6.04 -6.24
N THR A 56 -3.55 5.10 -5.47
CA THR A 56 -2.76 3.97 -5.99
C THR A 56 -3.36 2.65 -5.56
N LEU A 57 -3.52 1.72 -6.51
CA LEU A 57 -3.91 0.33 -6.26
C LEU A 57 -2.68 -0.58 -6.27
N TRP A 58 -2.51 -1.37 -5.22
CA TRP A 58 -1.41 -2.33 -5.08
C TRP A 58 -1.97 -3.75 -5.15
N LYS A 59 -1.61 -4.49 -6.19
CA LYS A 59 -2.05 -5.88 -6.42
C LYS A 59 -0.91 -6.87 -6.24
N ARG A 60 -1.17 -7.95 -5.50
CA ARG A 60 -0.24 -9.07 -5.35
C ARG A 60 -0.37 -9.99 -6.56
N LYS A 61 0.76 -10.36 -7.18
CA LYS A 61 0.80 -11.41 -8.21
C LYS A 61 0.61 -12.79 -7.58
#